data_AF-A0A5E4N598-F1
#
_entry.id   AF-A0A5E4N598-F1
#
_cell.length_a   1.000
_cell.length_b   1.000
_cell.length_c   1.000
_cell.angle_alpha   90.00
_cell.angle_beta   90.00
_cell.angle_gamma   90.00
#
_symmetry.space_group_name_H-M   'P 1'
#
loop_
_entity.id
_entity.type
_entity.pdbx_description
1 polymer ?
#
loop_
_entity_poly.entity_id
_entity_poly.type
_entity_poly.pdbx_seq_one_letter_code
_entity_poly.pdbx_strand_id
1 'polypeptide(L)'
;MGLPPILVKKQRILNEIKDLQKDPITKDHVLDQKGKPIFKTVKTRFLDSLKFLSSFLEKLSNILKPYQFKELFKHYPEQLYLVKGKLSYPSEYMDSPEKYDEESLHNIDKFYSSLTGEHVKQNAYENAKKIWETFEIKI
;
A
#
# COMPACT_ATOMS: atom_id res chain seq x y z
N MET A 1 -7.09 -16.42 24.59
CA MET A 1 -6.26 -16.51 23.36
C MET A 1 -6.67 -15.38 22.45
N GLY A 2 -5.76 -14.45 22.15
CA GLY A 2 -6.04 -13.28 21.30
C GLY A 2 -6.17 -13.67 19.83
N LEU A 3 -6.85 -12.84 19.04
CA LEU A 3 -6.91 -13.00 17.59
C LEU A 3 -5.50 -12.89 16.99
N PRO A 4 -5.14 -13.75 16.00
CA PRO A 4 -3.91 -13.62 15.23
C PRO A 4 -3.70 -12.18 14.71
N PRO A 5 -2.47 -11.64 14.74
CA PRO A 5 -2.18 -10.25 14.34
C PRO A 5 -2.76 -9.86 12.97
N ILE A 6 -2.81 -10.79 12.01
CA ILE A 6 -3.37 -10.56 10.67
C ILE A 6 -4.89 -10.32 10.69
N LEU A 7 -5.61 -11.01 11.58
CA LEU A 7 -7.06 -10.87 11.72
C LEU A 7 -7.41 -9.57 12.42
N VAL A 8 -6.58 -9.13 13.38
CA VAL A 8 -6.70 -7.82 14.02
C VAL A 8 -6.49 -6.68 13.00
N LYS A 9 -5.42 -6.75 12.19
CA LYS A 9 -5.18 -5.76 11.12
C LYS A 9 -6.30 -5.74 10.09
N LYS A 10 -6.80 -6.91 9.66
CA LYS A 10 -7.94 -7.01 8.73
C LYS A 10 -9.21 -6.37 9.31
N GLN A 11 -9.52 -6.63 10.58
CA GLN A 11 -10.68 -6.06 11.23
C GLN A 11 -10.57 -4.54 11.40
N ARG A 12 -9.36 -4.03 11.70
CA ARG A 12 -9.08 -2.59 11.77
C ARG A 12 -9.31 -1.90 10.42
N ILE A 13 -8.77 -2.44 9.32
CA ILE A 13 -8.98 -1.90 7.97
C ILE A 13 -10.47 -1.90 7.62
N LEU A 14 -11.20 -2.97 7.95
CA LEU A 14 -12.66 -3.02 7.73
C LEU A 14 -13.43 -1.97 8.53
N ASN A 15 -12.95 -1.61 9.72
CA ASN A 15 -13.58 -0.58 10.55
C ASN A 15 -13.26 0.83 10.00
N GLU A 16 -12.00 1.11 9.65
CA GLU A 16 -11.59 2.37 9.02
C GLU A 16 -12.34 2.60 7.69
N ILE A 17 -12.54 1.54 6.88
CA ILE A 17 -13.35 1.60 5.66
C ILE A 17 -14.82 1.96 5.96
N LYS A 18 -15.41 1.39 7.01
CA LYS A 18 -16.78 1.72 7.43
C LYS A 18 -16.89 3.17 7.86
N ASP A 19 -15.85 3.71 8.48
CA ASP A 19 -15.82 5.10 8.92
C ASP A 19 -15.55 6.06 7.75
N LEU A 20 -14.80 5.67 6.71
CA LEU A 20 -14.69 6.42 5.44
C LEU A 20 -16.00 6.45 4.64
N GLN A 21 -16.93 5.52 4.90
CA GLN A 21 -18.29 5.55 4.34
C GLN A 21 -19.24 6.43 5.17
N LYS A 22 -18.81 6.90 6.34
CA LYS A 22 -19.54 7.86 7.17
C LYS A 22 -18.98 9.26 6.91
N ASP A 23 -19.78 10.07 6.21
CA ASP A 23 -19.71 11.53 6.08
C ASP A 23 -18.90 12.16 4.92
N PRO A 24 -19.34 13.32 4.36
CA PRO A 24 -20.71 13.83 4.21
C PRO A 24 -20.90 14.45 2.80
N ILE A 25 -21.50 13.76 1.84
CA ILE A 25 -21.97 14.44 0.62
C ILE A 25 -23.32 15.07 0.94
N THR A 26 -23.28 16.28 1.52
CA THR A 26 -24.18 17.43 1.31
C THR A 26 -24.21 18.28 2.58
N LYS A 27 -23.29 19.25 2.70
CA LYS A 27 -23.61 20.48 3.47
C LYS A 27 -24.41 21.47 2.62
N ASP A 28 -24.35 21.36 1.30
CA ASP A 28 -25.21 22.09 0.37
C ASP A 28 -26.09 21.10 -0.41
N HIS A 29 -27.39 21.08 -0.13
CA HIS A 29 -28.35 20.30 -0.90
C HIS A 29 -28.58 20.99 -2.26
N VAL A 30 -28.21 20.34 -3.37
CA VAL A 30 -28.69 20.76 -4.69
C VAL A 30 -30.17 20.39 -4.77
N LEU A 31 -31.04 21.38 -4.99
CA LEU A 31 -32.49 21.13 -5.12
C LEU A 31 -32.83 20.75 -6.57
N ASP A 32 -33.79 19.85 -6.75
CA ASP A 32 -34.41 19.61 -8.05
C ASP A 32 -35.34 20.76 -8.46
N GLN A 33 -35.91 20.69 -9.67
CA GLN A 33 -36.83 21.70 -10.20
C GLN A 33 -38.12 21.86 -9.37
N LYS A 34 -38.36 20.99 -8.38
CA LYS A 34 -39.50 21.01 -7.47
C LYS A 34 -39.10 21.37 -6.03
N GLY A 35 -37.85 21.80 -5.81
CA GLY A 35 -37.35 22.19 -4.50
C GLY A 35 -37.00 21.01 -3.58
N LYS A 36 -36.88 19.79 -4.11
CA LYS A 36 -36.53 18.60 -3.31
C LYS A 36 -35.01 18.39 -3.31
N PRO A 37 -34.39 18.07 -2.16
CA PRO A 37 -32.95 17.80 -2.09
C PRO A 37 -32.56 16.59 -2.97
N ILE A 38 -31.58 16.80 -3.85
CA ILE A 38 -30.90 15.76 -4.63
C ILE A 38 -29.74 15.23 -3.81
N PHE A 39 -29.89 14.02 -3.29
CA PHE A 39 -28.80 13.29 -2.65
C PHE A 39 -27.96 12.62 -3.75
N LYS A 40 -26.75 13.12 -3.99
CA LYS A 40 -25.77 12.38 -4.80
C LYS A 40 -25.18 11.26 -3.95
N THR A 41 -25.70 10.05 -4.11
CA THR A 41 -25.12 8.86 -3.50
C THR A 41 -23.86 8.46 -4.27
N VAL A 42 -22.69 8.67 -3.68
CA VAL A 42 -21.44 8.08 -4.18
C VAL A 42 -21.34 6.65 -3.64
N LYS A 43 -21.24 5.67 -4.54
CA LYS A 43 -21.05 4.27 -4.19
C LYS A 43 -19.59 3.89 -4.40
N THR A 44 -18.87 3.63 -3.32
CA THR A 44 -17.53 3.04 -3.37
C THR A 44 -17.62 1.52 -3.28
N ARG A 45 -16.72 0.82 -3.97
CA ARG A 45 -16.60 -0.64 -3.89
C ARG A 45 -15.15 -0.98 -3.65
N PHE A 46 -14.88 -1.72 -2.58
CA PHE A 46 -13.57 -2.31 -2.33
C PHE A 46 -13.47 -3.62 -3.10
N LEU A 47 -12.46 -3.71 -3.97
CA LEU A 47 -12.14 -4.93 -4.69
C LEU A 47 -10.94 -5.59 -4.01
N ASP A 48 -11.10 -6.87 -3.69
CA ASP A 48 -10.00 -7.70 -3.20
C ASP A 48 -9.20 -8.19 -4.40
N SER A 49 -8.06 -7.56 -4.68
CA SER A 49 -7.20 -7.90 -5.81
C SER A 49 -6.75 -9.36 -5.75
N LEU A 50 -6.58 -9.95 -4.56
CA LEU A 50 -6.15 -11.33 -4.40
C LEU A 50 -7.16 -12.33 -4.98
N LYS A 51 -8.45 -11.98 -5.02
CA LYS A 51 -9.48 -12.82 -5.66
C LYS A 51 -9.33 -12.91 -7.17
N PHE A 52 -8.61 -11.98 -7.78
CA PHE A 52 -8.37 -11.92 -9.22
C PHE A 52 -6.95 -12.34 -9.61
N LEU A 53 -6.06 -12.53 -8.64
CA LEU A 53 -4.68 -12.96 -8.87
C LEU A 53 -4.56 -14.48 -8.71
N SER A 54 -3.88 -15.14 -9.66
CA SER A 54 -3.61 -16.58 -9.60
C SER A 54 -2.48 -16.95 -8.63
N SER A 55 -1.75 -15.95 -8.10
CA SER A 55 -0.69 -16.12 -7.10
C SER A 55 -0.33 -14.80 -6.42
N PHE A 56 0.65 -14.84 -5.52
CA PHE A 56 1.21 -13.64 -4.90
C PHE A 56 1.86 -12.72 -5.94
N LEU A 57 1.77 -11.41 -5.70
CA LEU A 57 2.30 -10.38 -6.59
C LEU A 57 3.79 -10.59 -6.91
N GLU A 58 4.59 -10.97 -5.92
CA GLU A 58 6.03 -11.27 -6.10
C GLU A 58 6.27 -12.39 -7.12
N LYS A 59 5.48 -13.46 -7.06
CA LYS A 59 5.59 -14.57 -8.02
C LYS A 59 5.17 -14.10 -9.42
N LEU A 60 4.07 -13.35 -9.49
CA LEU A 60 3.55 -12.85 -10.76
C LEU A 60 4.52 -11.86 -11.41
N SER A 61 5.12 -10.95 -10.64
CA SER A 61 6.06 -9.97 -11.20
C SER A 61 7.36 -10.59 -11.71
N ASN A 62 7.75 -11.74 -11.16
CA ASN A 62 8.89 -12.52 -11.61
C ASN A 62 8.61 -13.31 -12.89
N ILE A 63 7.38 -13.78 -13.12
CA ILE A 63 7.01 -14.55 -14.32
C ILE A 63 6.75 -13.65 -15.53
N LEU A 64 6.23 -12.44 -15.31
CA LEU A 64 5.90 -11.50 -16.37
C LEU A 64 7.16 -10.97 -17.07
N LYS A 65 7.07 -10.87 -18.40
CA LYS A 65 8.14 -10.32 -19.25
C LYS A 65 8.13 -8.79 -19.23
N PRO A 66 9.28 -8.13 -19.44
CA PRO A 66 9.39 -6.66 -19.40
C PRO A 66 8.31 -5.90 -20.19
N TYR A 67 8.01 -6.33 -21.43
CA TYR A 67 7.01 -5.68 -22.29
C TYR A 67 5.57 -5.75 -21.74
N GLN A 68 5.29 -6.64 -20.78
CA GLN A 68 3.98 -6.76 -20.15
C GLN A 68 3.75 -5.68 -19.09
N PHE A 69 4.81 -5.04 -18.60
CA PHE A 69 4.76 -3.94 -17.65
C PHE A 69 4.66 -2.59 -18.36
N LYS A 70 3.66 -2.41 -19.23
CA LYS A 70 3.56 -1.22 -20.11
C LYS A 70 3.72 0.11 -19.36
N GLU A 71 3.02 0.27 -18.23
CA GLU A 71 3.09 1.49 -17.43
C GLU A 71 4.43 1.66 -16.73
N LEU A 72 4.95 0.62 -16.06
CA LEU A 72 6.27 0.75 -15.41
C LEU A 72 7.38 0.96 -16.43
N PHE A 73 7.31 0.31 -17.59
CA PHE A 73 8.31 0.45 -18.65
C PHE A 73 8.30 1.84 -19.27
N LYS A 74 7.13 2.48 -19.37
CA LYS A 74 7.00 3.86 -19.85
C LYS A 74 7.74 4.86 -18.95
N HIS A 75 7.71 4.64 -17.63
CA HIS A 75 8.28 5.57 -16.66
C HIS A 75 9.70 5.18 -16.20
N TYR A 76 10.02 3.89 -16.17
CA TYR A 76 11.24 3.33 -15.61
C TYR A 76 11.81 2.22 -16.51
N PRO A 77 12.18 2.51 -17.77
CA PRO A 77 12.65 1.50 -18.70
C PRO A 77 13.96 0.84 -18.24
N GLU A 78 14.89 1.63 -17.70
CA GLU A 78 16.21 1.16 -17.25
C GLU A 78 16.16 0.50 -15.85
N GLN A 79 15.28 1.02 -14.98
CA GLN A 79 15.12 0.57 -13.60
C GLN A 79 13.97 -0.44 -13.45
N LEU A 80 13.44 -0.99 -14.56
CA LEU A 80 12.26 -1.86 -14.53
C LEU A 80 12.41 -3.03 -13.55
N TYR A 81 13.62 -3.61 -13.49
CA TYR A 81 13.91 -4.74 -12.62
C TYR A 81 13.83 -4.36 -11.12
N LEU A 82 14.10 -3.10 -10.76
CA LEU A 82 13.97 -2.58 -9.41
C LEU A 82 12.50 -2.33 -9.07
N VAL A 83 11.77 -1.65 -9.96
CA VAL A 83 10.39 -1.21 -9.68
C VAL A 83 9.34 -2.31 -9.81
N LYS A 84 9.65 -3.41 -10.53
CA LYS A 84 8.75 -4.59 -10.58
C LYS A 84 8.82 -5.45 -9.31
N GLY A 85 9.86 -5.27 -8.50
CA GLY A 85 10.11 -6.06 -7.30
C GLY A 85 9.28 -5.58 -6.11
N LYS A 86 9.19 -6.42 -5.09
CA LYS A 86 8.64 -6.02 -3.79
C LYS A 86 9.70 -5.20 -3.04
N LEU A 87 9.37 -3.96 -2.70
CA LEU A 87 10.18 -3.15 -1.79
C LEU A 87 9.90 -3.59 -0.34
N SER A 88 10.96 -3.86 0.42
CA SER A 88 10.84 -4.05 1.87
C SER A 88 10.70 -2.69 2.53
N TYR A 89 9.75 -2.56 3.46
CA TYR A 89 9.46 -1.31 4.15
C TYR A 89 9.18 -1.59 5.64
N PRO A 90 9.76 -0.82 6.58
CA PRO A 90 9.69 -1.10 8.01
C PRO A 90 8.35 -0.63 8.59
N SER A 91 7.28 -1.31 8.19
CA SER A 91 5.89 -0.87 8.42
C SER A 91 5.53 -0.73 9.90
N GLU A 92 6.16 -1.52 10.78
CA GLU A 92 5.91 -1.45 12.23
C GLU A 92 6.72 -0.36 12.91
N TYR A 93 7.88 0.01 12.34
CA TYR A 93 8.61 1.17 12.80
C TYR A 93 7.88 2.45 12.44
N MET A 94 7.22 2.53 11.28
CA MET A 94 6.51 3.72 10.79
C MET A 94 5.14 3.91 11.47
N ASP A 95 5.16 4.07 12.78
CA ASP A 95 3.98 4.22 13.64
C ASP A 95 3.64 5.68 13.97
N SER A 96 4.45 6.64 13.53
CA SER A 96 4.26 8.06 13.82
C SER A 96 4.63 8.94 12.60
N PRO A 97 3.96 10.10 12.42
CA PRO A 97 4.24 11.01 11.32
C PRO A 97 5.66 11.57 11.31
N GLU A 98 6.27 11.76 12.48
CA GLU A 98 7.59 12.38 12.63
C GLU A 98 8.70 11.52 12.01
N LYS A 99 8.48 10.20 11.89
CA LYS A 99 9.42 9.27 11.24
C LYS A 99 9.49 9.46 9.74
N TYR A 100 8.53 10.19 9.16
CA TYR A 100 8.62 10.59 7.77
C TYR A 100 9.61 11.73 7.56
N ASP A 101 9.97 12.50 8.58
CA ASP A 101 10.98 13.57 8.44
C ASP A 101 12.43 13.03 8.44
N GLU A 102 12.63 11.71 8.57
CA GLU A 102 13.95 11.07 8.55
C GLU A 102 14.49 10.96 7.10
N GLU A 103 15.69 11.49 6.83
CA GLU A 103 16.23 11.56 5.46
C GLU A 103 16.85 10.25 4.93
N SER A 104 16.94 9.20 5.75
CA SER A 104 17.69 7.99 5.42
C SER A 104 16.87 6.71 5.60
N LEU A 105 17.19 5.71 4.78
CA LEU A 105 16.66 4.37 4.98
C LEU A 105 17.06 3.86 6.37
N HIS A 106 16.06 3.53 7.19
CA HIS A 106 16.32 3.02 8.54
C HIS A 106 17.15 1.73 8.52
N ASN A 107 17.89 1.49 9.60
CA ASN A 107 18.68 0.26 9.76
C ASN A 107 17.79 -1.01 9.68
N ILE A 108 18.35 -2.12 9.20
CA ILE A 108 17.69 -3.44 9.06
C ILE A 108 17.02 -3.91 10.36
N ASP A 109 17.55 -3.50 11.52
CA ASP A 109 16.97 -3.79 12.84
C ASP A 109 15.54 -3.24 13.00
N LYS A 110 15.18 -2.20 12.23
CA LYS A 110 13.83 -1.61 12.22
C LYS A 110 12.85 -2.37 11.30
N PHE A 111 13.32 -3.34 10.52
CA PHE A 111 12.53 -4.14 9.60
C PHE A 111 12.04 -5.45 10.25
N TYR A 112 11.54 -5.36 11.48
CA TYR A 112 10.89 -6.46 12.16
C TYR A 112 9.41 -6.53 11.79
N SER A 113 8.88 -7.74 11.68
CA SER A 113 7.45 -7.99 11.43
C SER A 113 6.90 -8.88 12.53
N SER A 114 6.12 -8.31 13.45
CA SER A 114 5.35 -9.04 14.47
C SER A 114 4.37 -10.04 13.87
N LEU A 115 3.97 -9.85 12.60
CA LEU A 115 3.12 -10.79 11.88
C LEU A 115 3.82 -12.13 11.60
N THR A 116 5.11 -12.08 11.30
CA THR A 116 5.93 -13.26 10.95
C THR A 116 6.87 -13.66 12.09
N GLY A 117 7.08 -12.78 13.08
CA GLY A 117 8.04 -12.97 14.15
C GLY A 117 9.50 -12.82 13.73
N GLU A 118 9.75 -12.28 12.54
CA GLU A 118 11.06 -12.32 11.87
C GLU A 118 11.49 -10.94 11.36
N HIS A 119 12.79 -10.71 11.30
CA HIS A 119 13.38 -9.59 10.56
C HIS A 119 13.39 -9.88 9.05
N VAL A 120 13.45 -8.81 8.26
CA VAL A 120 13.67 -8.92 6.82
C VAL A 120 14.97 -9.67 6.52
N LYS A 121 14.98 -10.43 5.43
CA LYS A 121 16.19 -11.08 4.93
C LYS A 121 17.18 -10.04 4.42
N GLN A 122 18.48 -10.28 4.64
CA GLN A 122 19.57 -9.39 4.21
C GLN A 122 19.46 -8.97 2.73
N ASN A 123 19.26 -9.94 1.81
CA ASN A 123 19.12 -9.64 0.37
C ASN A 123 17.92 -8.72 0.06
N ALA A 124 16.83 -8.84 0.81
CA ALA A 124 15.66 -7.99 0.62
C ALA A 124 15.87 -6.57 1.20
N TYR A 125 16.71 -6.41 2.23
CA TYR A 125 17.17 -5.12 2.73
C TYR A 125 18.15 -4.45 1.75
N GLU A 126 19.10 -5.20 1.21
CA GLU A 126 20.04 -4.70 0.18
C GLU A 126 19.29 -4.21 -1.07
N ASN A 127 18.26 -4.93 -1.51
CA ASN A 127 17.41 -4.48 -2.60
C ASN A 127 16.66 -3.17 -2.25
N ALA A 128 16.18 -3.04 -1.01
CA ALA A 128 15.53 -1.80 -0.55
C ALA A 128 16.51 -0.62 -0.53
N LYS A 129 17.73 -0.84 -0.04
CA LYS A 129 18.82 0.14 -0.07
C LYS A 129 19.14 0.59 -1.49
N LYS A 130 19.29 -0.36 -2.42
CA LYS A 130 19.53 -0.06 -3.83
C LYS A 130 18.42 0.80 -4.44
N ILE A 131 17.14 0.50 -4.14
CA ILE A 131 16.00 1.29 -4.60
C ILE A 131 16.08 2.71 -4.01
N TRP A 132 16.33 2.84 -2.71
CA TRP A 132 16.45 4.13 -2.04
C TRP A 132 17.52 5.03 -2.66
N GLU A 133 18.71 4.46 -2.90
CA GLU A 133 19.83 5.17 -3.50
C GLU A 133 19.56 5.50 -4.98
N THR A 134 18.97 4.58 -5.74
CA THR A 134 18.69 4.78 -7.18
C THR A 134 17.67 5.89 -7.42
N PHE A 135 16.69 6.04 -6.54
CA PHE A 135 15.60 7.01 -6.68
C PHE A 135 15.72 8.21 -5.76
N GLU A 136 16.84 8.34 -5.03
CA GLU A 136 17.10 9.42 -4.07
C GLU A 136 15.91 9.67 -3.12
N ILE A 137 15.32 8.57 -2.63
CA ILE A 137 14.09 8.61 -1.84
C ILE A 137 14.37 9.31 -0.52
N LYS A 138 13.57 10.33 -0.24
CA LYS A 138 13.41 10.94 1.09
C LYS A 138 12.08 10.45 1.65
N ILE A 139 12.04 10.22 2.95
CA ILE A 139 10.81 9.82 3.63
C ILE A 139 9.90 11.06 3.78
#